data_AF-A0AAJ7EIU0-F1
#
_entry.id   AF-A0AAJ7EIU0-F1
#
_cell.length_a   1.000
_cell.length_b   1.000
_cell.length_c   1.000
_cell.angle_alpha   90.00
_cell.angle_beta   90.00
_cell.angle_gamma   90.00
#
_symmetry.space_group_name_H-M   'P 1'
#
loop_
_entity.id
_entity.type
_entity.pdbx_description
1 polymer ?
#
loop_
_entity_poly.entity_id
_entity_poly.type
_entity_poly.pdbx_seq_one_letter_code
_entity_poly.pdbx_strand_id
1 'polypeptide(L)'
;DSYSTCECDSKGSCVVPGSGTATSVSVGSLLDDNMWHDVVVSRHRRDLIFSVDRVVVTGRVKGEFSRLNLNRALYIGGVPNFQEGLVVDQNFTGCVENLYLNATNVIQEVKQGYDSGEPFKFQKVNTLYNCPEPPVVPITFLKEGSYARLRGYAGATTLNVSLEFRTYEHHALLIYHKFKTEGYVKVYLEEGRVKVELSTGGGPGGGATVGGPVRLDNFPEP
;
A
#
# COMPACT_ATOMS: atom_id res chain seq x y z
N ASP A 1 -24.83 -20.44 10.57
CA ASP A 1 -23.71 -20.09 11.47
C ASP A 1 -22.77 -19.12 10.77
N SER A 2 -22.99 -17.82 10.94
CA SER A 2 -22.24 -16.77 10.24
C SER A 2 -20.90 -16.49 10.94
N TYR A 3 -19.81 -16.71 10.20
CA TYR A 3 -18.42 -16.50 10.57
C TYR A 3 -18.15 -15.06 11.04
N SER A 4 -17.35 -14.90 12.09
CA SER A 4 -16.97 -13.59 12.62
C SER A 4 -15.46 -13.35 12.62
N THR A 5 -14.90 -13.09 11.44
CA THR A 5 -13.52 -12.62 11.23
C THR A 5 -13.53 -11.13 10.90
N CYS A 6 -12.79 -10.29 11.65
CA CYS A 6 -12.51 -8.93 11.20
C CYS A 6 -11.46 -9.00 10.08
N GLU A 7 -11.76 -8.39 8.96
CA GLU A 7 -10.88 -8.36 7.79
C GLU A 7 -10.59 -6.91 7.44
N CYS A 8 -9.35 -6.59 7.10
CA CYS A 8 -8.93 -5.26 6.64
C CYS A 8 -8.00 -5.42 5.44
N ASP A 9 -8.28 -4.68 4.36
CA ASP A 9 -7.47 -4.70 3.15
C ASP A 9 -6.46 -3.53 3.09
N SER A 10 -5.54 -3.61 2.11
CA SER A 10 -4.53 -2.57 1.84
C SER A 10 -5.11 -1.27 1.27
N LYS A 11 -6.43 -1.19 1.07
CA LYS A 11 -7.12 0.04 0.67
C LYS A 11 -7.84 0.69 1.86
N GLY A 12 -7.64 0.13 3.07
CA GLY A 12 -8.24 0.62 4.29
C GLY A 12 -9.72 0.30 4.40
N SER A 13 -10.22 -0.67 3.65
CA SER A 13 -11.56 -1.22 3.83
C SER A 13 -11.51 -2.34 4.86
N CYS A 14 -12.25 -2.17 5.96
CA CYS A 14 -12.41 -3.19 6.98
C CYS A 14 -13.85 -3.71 7.04
N VAL A 15 -14.00 -5.02 7.04
CA VAL A 15 -15.25 -5.71 7.26
C VAL A 15 -15.30 -6.22 8.68
N VAL A 16 -16.25 -5.72 9.45
CA VAL A 16 -16.49 -6.16 10.82
C VAL A 16 -17.81 -6.93 10.90
N PRO A 17 -17.76 -8.20 11.31
CA PRO A 17 -18.95 -9.04 11.37
C PRO A 17 -19.86 -8.68 12.56
N GLY A 18 -21.15 -8.54 12.26
CA GLY A 18 -22.27 -8.61 13.19
C GLY A 18 -23.00 -9.95 13.05
N SER A 19 -23.87 -10.29 14.00
CA SER A 19 -24.68 -11.50 13.91
C SER A 19 -25.61 -11.42 12.70
N GLY A 20 -25.28 -12.16 11.64
CA GLY A 20 -26.06 -12.28 10.40
C GLY A 20 -25.81 -11.21 9.33
N THR A 21 -25.13 -10.10 9.63
CA THR A 21 -24.78 -9.07 8.61
C THR A 21 -23.40 -8.48 8.85
N ALA A 22 -22.56 -8.53 7.83
CA ALA A 22 -21.26 -7.87 7.82
C ALA A 22 -21.44 -6.35 7.69
N THR A 23 -20.68 -5.58 8.47
CA THR A 23 -20.61 -4.11 8.35
C THR A 23 -19.25 -3.74 7.80
N SER A 24 -19.21 -3.21 6.59
CA SER A 24 -17.98 -2.68 5.97
C SER A 24 -17.82 -1.20 6.29
N VAL A 25 -16.65 -0.82 6.78
CA VAL A 25 -16.23 0.57 6.99
C VAL A 25 -14.88 0.75 6.30
N SER A 26 -14.72 1.81 5.51
CA SER A 26 -13.46 2.10 4.82
C SER A 26 -12.90 3.46 5.19
N VAL A 27 -11.58 3.54 5.35
CA VAL A 27 -10.83 4.73 5.74
C VAL A 27 -9.47 4.73 5.06
N GLY A 28 -9.09 5.87 4.49
CA GLY A 28 -7.80 6.01 3.81
C GLY A 28 -7.86 5.67 2.33
N SER A 29 -6.72 5.87 1.67
CA SER A 29 -6.51 5.61 0.25
C SER A 29 -5.01 5.47 0.01
N LEU A 30 -4.61 4.56 -0.88
CA LEU A 30 -3.20 4.32 -1.25
C LEU A 30 -2.33 3.91 -0.05
N LEU A 31 -2.79 2.94 0.75
CA LEU A 31 -2.00 2.40 1.87
C LEU A 31 -0.98 1.33 1.42
N ASP A 32 -0.79 1.20 0.11
CA ASP A 32 0.15 0.31 -0.57
C ASP A 32 1.42 1.07 -1.04
N ASP A 33 1.82 2.11 -0.31
CA ASP A 33 2.95 2.99 -0.61
C ASP A 33 4.29 2.52 -0.01
N ASN A 34 4.31 1.34 0.62
CA ASN A 34 5.45 0.77 1.32
C ASN A 34 5.91 1.59 2.54
N MET A 35 5.02 2.40 3.13
CA MET A 35 5.23 3.10 4.39
C MET A 35 4.48 2.40 5.54
N TRP A 36 4.85 2.76 6.77
CA TRP A 36 4.15 2.31 7.96
C TRP A 36 2.83 3.06 8.14
N HIS A 37 1.74 2.31 8.28
CA HIS A 37 0.41 2.85 8.58
C HIS A 37 -0.07 2.36 9.96
N ASP A 38 -0.60 3.28 10.77
CA ASP A 38 -1.17 2.95 12.08
C ASP A 38 -2.66 2.64 11.95
N VAL A 39 -3.05 1.42 12.32
CA VAL A 39 -4.42 0.92 12.20
C VAL A 39 -4.99 0.58 13.57
N VAL A 40 -6.07 1.27 13.95
CA VAL A 40 -6.76 1.04 15.22
C VAL A 40 -8.21 0.64 14.97
N VAL A 41 -8.57 -0.55 15.46
CA VAL A 41 -9.96 -1.04 15.47
C VAL A 41 -10.40 -1.17 16.93
N SER A 42 -11.38 -0.36 17.33
CA SER A 42 -12.00 -0.42 18.65
C SER A 42 -13.49 -0.69 18.51
N ARG A 43 -13.98 -1.76 19.15
CA ARG A 43 -15.39 -2.10 19.16
C ARG A 43 -15.90 -2.09 20.59
N HIS A 44 -16.83 -1.18 20.87
CA HIS A 44 -17.58 -1.18 22.13
C HIS A 44 -19.03 -1.57 21.86
N ARG A 45 -19.39 -2.82 22.19
CA ARG A 45 -20.72 -3.40 21.90
C ARG A 45 -21.03 -3.38 20.39
N ARG A 46 -21.82 -2.40 19.94
CA ARG A 46 -22.19 -2.18 18.53
C ARG A 46 -21.50 -0.97 17.92
N ASP A 47 -20.88 -0.14 18.74
CA ASP A 47 -20.19 1.06 18.28
C ASP A 47 -18.78 0.65 17.87
N LEU A 48 -18.42 1.05 16.66
CA LEU A 48 -17.15 0.74 16.04
C LEU A 48 -16.40 2.04 15.79
N ILE A 49 -15.15 2.07 16.19
CA ILE A 49 -14.21 3.12 15.88
C ILE A 49 -13.11 2.46 15.06
N PHE A 50 -12.91 2.99 13.87
CA PHE A 50 -11.87 2.53 12.97
C PHE A 50 -11.02 3.72 12.57
N SER A 51 -9.70 3.62 12.76
CA SER A 51 -8.76 4.69 12.46
C SER A 51 -7.59 4.18 11.64
N VAL A 52 -7.19 4.96 10.65
CA VAL A 52 -5.97 4.78 9.86
C VAL A 52 -5.21 6.10 9.83
N ASP A 53 -3.95 6.13 10.26
CA ASP A 53 -3.07 7.31 10.26
C ASP A 53 -3.72 8.59 10.81
N ARG A 54 -4.46 8.45 11.93
CA ARG A 54 -5.22 9.51 12.61
C ARG A 54 -6.55 9.91 11.97
N VAL A 55 -6.88 9.38 10.78
CA VAL A 55 -8.22 9.54 10.20
C VAL A 55 -9.15 8.56 10.88
N VAL A 56 -10.14 9.08 11.61
CA VAL A 56 -11.09 8.27 12.38
C VAL A 56 -12.44 8.23 11.68
N VAL A 57 -13.00 7.04 11.50
CA VAL A 57 -14.39 6.82 11.13
C VAL A 57 -15.09 6.01 12.20
N THR A 58 -16.32 6.43 12.48
CA THR A 58 -17.20 5.70 13.38
C THR A 58 -18.22 4.93 12.56
N GLY A 59 -18.49 3.70 12.98
CA GLY A 59 -19.47 2.83 12.37
C GLY A 59 -20.36 2.21 13.45
N ARG A 60 -21.50 1.68 13.03
CA ARG A 60 -22.37 0.90 13.90
C ARG A 60 -22.60 -0.46 13.28
N VAL A 61 -22.24 -1.51 13.99
CA VAL A 61 -22.42 -2.88 13.54
C VAL A 61 -23.91 -3.16 13.37
N LYS A 62 -24.29 -3.65 12.18
CA LYS A 62 -25.66 -4.06 11.86
C LYS A 62 -26.04 -5.32 12.66
N GLY A 63 -27.28 -5.35 13.17
CA GLY A 63 -27.84 -6.48 13.93
C GLY A 63 -28.13 -6.18 15.41
N GLU A 64 -28.84 -7.12 16.04
CA GLU A 64 -29.33 -7.03 17.43
C GLU A 64 -28.27 -7.44 18.47
N PHE A 65 -27.26 -8.21 18.07
CA PHE A 65 -26.29 -8.80 18.98
C PHE A 65 -25.07 -7.91 19.22
N SER A 66 -24.73 -7.70 20.50
CA SER A 66 -23.59 -6.89 20.95
C SER A 66 -22.33 -7.70 21.30
N ARG A 67 -22.41 -9.04 21.26
CA ARG A 67 -21.31 -9.94 21.63
C ARG A 67 -20.53 -10.39 20.39
N LEU A 68 -19.21 -10.37 20.48
CA LEU A 68 -18.30 -10.97 19.51
C LEU A 68 -17.87 -12.35 20.03
N ASN A 69 -18.01 -13.39 19.22
CA ASN A 69 -17.60 -14.74 19.58
C ASN A 69 -16.24 -15.06 18.97
N LEU A 70 -15.18 -15.00 19.78
CA LEU A 70 -13.80 -15.31 19.40
C LEU A 70 -13.37 -16.72 19.85
N ASN A 71 -14.30 -17.68 19.95
CA ASN A 71 -13.99 -19.05 20.41
C ASN A 71 -13.14 -19.89 19.44
N ARG A 72 -12.67 -19.30 18.33
CA ARG A 72 -11.87 -19.97 17.29
C ARG A 72 -10.52 -19.27 17.14
N ALA A 73 -9.61 -19.89 16.39
CA ALA A 73 -8.30 -19.33 16.11
C ALA A 73 -8.42 -17.95 15.44
N LEU A 74 -7.54 -17.02 15.85
CA LEU A 74 -7.34 -15.75 15.19
C LEU A 74 -6.22 -15.91 14.16
N TYR A 75 -6.48 -15.46 12.94
CA TYR A 75 -5.53 -15.50 11.84
C TYR A 75 -4.98 -14.11 11.56
N ILE A 76 -3.66 -14.00 11.37
CA ILE A 76 -2.97 -12.75 11.08
C ILE A 76 -2.19 -12.95 9.79
N GLY A 77 -2.36 -12.05 8.84
CA GLY A 77 -1.67 -12.06 7.54
C GLY A 77 -2.19 -13.08 6.53
N GLY A 78 -2.94 -14.10 6.93
CA GLY A 78 -3.55 -15.03 5.97
C GLY A 78 -4.36 -16.14 6.62
N VAL A 79 -5.20 -16.79 5.84
CA VAL A 79 -6.01 -17.94 6.25
C VAL A 79 -5.67 -19.17 5.39
N PRO A 80 -5.65 -20.39 5.95
CA PRO A 80 -5.22 -21.59 5.21
C PRO A 80 -6.22 -22.02 4.13
N ASN A 81 -7.51 -21.74 4.31
CA ASN A 81 -8.56 -21.99 3.33
C ASN A 81 -9.45 -20.76 3.25
N PHE A 82 -10.03 -20.50 2.08
CA PHE A 82 -11.01 -19.44 1.90
C PHE A 82 -12.25 -19.76 2.73
N GLN A 83 -12.62 -18.86 3.65
CA GLN A 83 -13.79 -19.00 4.51
C GLN A 83 -14.95 -18.14 3.97
N GLU A 84 -16.19 -18.59 4.15
CA GLU A 84 -17.35 -17.78 3.78
C GLU A 84 -17.37 -16.45 4.55
N GLY A 85 -17.46 -15.34 3.82
CA GLY A 85 -17.48 -13.98 4.37
C GLY A 85 -16.15 -13.22 4.26
N LEU A 86 -15.08 -13.85 3.78
CA LEU A 86 -13.88 -13.13 3.34
C LEU A 86 -14.16 -12.37 2.03
N VAL A 87 -13.67 -11.14 1.94
CA VAL A 87 -13.77 -10.28 0.75
C VAL A 87 -12.46 -10.33 -0.07
N VAL A 88 -11.34 -10.70 0.55
CA VAL A 88 -10.00 -10.71 -0.05
C VAL A 88 -9.46 -12.14 -0.21
N ASP A 89 -9.19 -12.50 -1.46
CA ASP A 89 -8.68 -13.82 -1.89
C ASP A 89 -7.16 -13.98 -1.74
N GLN A 90 -6.46 -12.95 -1.26
CA GLN A 90 -5.00 -12.91 -1.19
C GLN A 90 -4.52 -12.77 0.26
N ASN A 91 -3.50 -13.56 0.60
CA ASN A 91 -2.79 -13.39 1.87
C ASN A 91 -1.94 -12.12 1.84
N PHE A 92 -1.78 -11.50 3.00
CA PHE A 92 -0.98 -10.31 3.20
C PHE A 92 0.50 -10.59 2.90
N THR A 93 1.10 -9.72 2.09
CA THR A 93 2.54 -9.69 1.83
C THR A 93 3.06 -8.34 2.30
N GLY A 94 3.87 -8.33 3.35
CA GLY A 94 4.39 -7.11 3.95
C GLY A 94 4.83 -7.37 5.39
N CYS A 95 4.97 -6.28 6.14
CA CYS A 95 5.40 -6.33 7.53
C CYS A 95 4.29 -5.86 8.47
N VAL A 96 4.21 -6.49 9.63
CA VAL A 96 3.32 -6.09 10.72
C VAL A 96 4.18 -5.95 11.97
N GLU A 97 4.09 -4.80 12.61
CA GLU A 97 4.71 -4.56 13.91
C GLU A 97 3.67 -4.11 14.93
N ASN A 98 4.04 -4.13 16.21
CA ASN A 98 3.23 -3.55 17.28
C ASN A 98 1.76 -4.02 17.29
N LEU A 99 1.52 -5.31 17.05
CA LEU A 99 0.17 -5.87 17.06
C LEU A 99 -0.32 -6.12 18.49
N TYR A 100 -1.28 -5.31 18.92
CA TYR A 100 -1.92 -5.42 20.23
C TYR A 100 -3.36 -5.91 20.15
N LEU A 101 -3.72 -6.87 21.01
CA LEU A 101 -5.11 -7.28 21.25
C LEU A 101 -5.44 -7.05 22.72
N ASN A 102 -6.39 -6.15 23.02
CA ASN A 102 -6.80 -5.82 24.39
C ASN A 102 -5.61 -5.56 25.35
N ALA A 103 -4.53 -4.92 24.86
CA ALA A 103 -3.26 -4.65 25.54
C ALA A 103 -2.20 -5.76 25.57
N THR A 104 -2.46 -6.94 25.00
CA THR A 104 -1.45 -7.99 24.83
C THR A 104 -0.70 -7.82 23.51
N ASN A 105 0.63 -7.69 23.55
CA ASN A 105 1.46 -7.72 22.34
C ASN A 105 1.56 -9.17 21.83
N VAL A 106 0.81 -9.46 20.77
CA VAL A 106 0.71 -10.84 20.24
C VAL A 106 2.02 -11.30 19.64
N ILE A 107 2.75 -10.41 18.95
CA ILE A 107 4.03 -10.75 18.31
C ILE A 107 5.06 -11.16 19.36
N GLN A 108 5.10 -10.44 20.48
CA GLN A 108 5.98 -10.75 21.60
C GLN A 108 5.62 -12.08 22.25
N GLU A 109 4.33 -12.35 22.50
CA GLU A 109 3.87 -13.62 23.07
C GLU A 109 4.19 -14.82 22.16
N VAL A 110 4.00 -14.66 20.85
CA VAL A 110 4.39 -15.67 19.85
C VAL A 110 5.89 -15.93 19.95
N LYS A 111 6.71 -14.87 19.93
CA LYS A 111 8.16 -15.00 20.01
C LYS A 111 8.60 -15.73 21.28
N GLN A 112 8.08 -15.32 22.44
CA GLN A 112 8.39 -15.94 23.72
C GLN A 112 7.97 -17.42 23.79
N GLY A 113 6.80 -17.77 23.24
CA GLY A 113 6.33 -19.15 23.21
C GLY A 113 7.21 -20.07 22.35
N TYR A 114 7.77 -19.55 21.26
CA TYR A 114 8.74 -20.29 20.45
C TYR A 114 10.12 -20.35 21.13
N ASP A 115 10.57 -19.27 21.75
CA ASP A 115 11.86 -19.21 22.45
C ASP A 115 11.87 -20.12 23.70
N SER A 116 10.74 -20.30 24.38
CA SER A 116 10.58 -21.17 25.55
C SER A 116 10.36 -22.66 25.20
N GLY A 117 10.18 -22.99 23.91
CA GLY A 117 9.93 -24.37 23.46
C GLY A 117 8.49 -24.86 23.61
N GLU A 118 7.55 -23.98 23.95
CA GLU A 118 6.15 -24.32 24.26
C GLU A 118 5.16 -23.57 23.34
N PRO A 119 5.19 -23.76 22.01
CA PRO A 119 4.37 -22.99 21.08
C PRO A 119 2.91 -23.46 21.02
N PHE A 120 2.40 -24.23 21.99
CA PHE A 120 1.07 -24.87 21.92
C PHE A 120 -0.11 -23.92 21.67
N LYS A 121 0.07 -22.63 21.94
CA LYS A 121 -0.92 -21.58 21.72
C LYS A 121 -0.81 -20.89 20.36
N PHE A 122 0.32 -21.01 19.66
CA PHE A 122 0.65 -20.23 18.47
C PHE A 122 1.16 -21.10 17.33
N GLN A 123 0.68 -20.84 16.11
CA GLN A 123 1.18 -21.50 14.92
C GLN A 123 1.77 -20.46 13.97
N LYS A 124 3.06 -20.62 13.65
CA LYS A 124 3.80 -19.80 12.70
C LYS A 124 3.92 -20.52 11.36
N VAL A 125 3.63 -19.83 10.26
CA VAL A 125 3.80 -20.35 8.89
C VAL A 125 4.50 -19.30 8.04
N ASN A 126 5.71 -19.61 7.54
CA ASN A 126 6.48 -18.75 6.62
C ASN A 126 6.66 -17.28 7.04
N THR A 127 6.70 -16.98 8.34
CA THR A 127 6.97 -15.62 8.82
C THR A 127 8.38 -15.46 9.39
N LEU A 128 8.91 -14.24 9.28
CA LEU A 128 10.18 -13.83 9.86
C LEU A 128 9.93 -12.76 10.93
N TYR A 129 10.86 -12.61 11.88
CA TYR A 129 10.78 -11.57 12.91
C TYR A 129 11.44 -10.25 12.48
N ASN A 130 12.06 -10.23 11.31
CA ASN A 130 12.59 -9.02 10.70
C ASN A 130 11.68 -8.57 9.56
N CYS A 131 11.62 -7.27 9.36
CA CYS A 131 11.04 -6.67 8.17
C CYS A 131 12.20 -6.24 7.26
N PRO A 132 12.61 -7.06 6.26
CA PRO A 132 13.57 -6.59 5.28
C PRO A 132 12.91 -5.48 4.46
N GLU A 133 13.57 -4.32 4.36
CA GLU A 133 13.16 -3.30 3.40
C GLU A 133 13.20 -3.91 1.98
N PRO A 134 12.14 -3.74 1.16
CA PRO A 134 12.16 -4.26 -0.19
C PRO A 134 13.36 -3.66 -0.94
N PRO A 135 14.23 -4.48 -1.55
CA PRO A 135 15.30 -3.94 -2.36
C PRO A 135 14.68 -3.22 -3.56
N VAL A 136 14.94 -1.92 -3.71
CA VAL A 136 14.71 -1.24 -4.99
C VAL A 136 15.66 -1.88 -5.99
N VAL A 137 15.14 -2.70 -6.90
CA VAL A 137 15.97 -3.39 -7.89
C VAL A 137 16.27 -2.40 -9.02
N PRO A 138 17.52 -1.89 -9.14
CA PRO A 138 17.85 -0.96 -10.20
C PRO A 138 17.88 -1.69 -11.55
N ILE A 139 17.54 -0.97 -12.62
CA ILE A 139 17.67 -1.44 -14.00
C ILE A 139 18.76 -0.62 -14.69
N THR A 140 19.72 -1.31 -15.31
CA THR A 140 20.81 -0.66 -16.07
C THR A 140 20.53 -0.73 -17.57
N PHE A 141 20.48 0.43 -18.22
CA PHE A 141 20.40 0.54 -19.68
C PHE A 141 21.83 0.66 -20.24
N LEU A 142 22.35 -0.44 -20.80
CA LEU A 142 23.76 -0.54 -21.22
C LEU A 142 24.06 0.11 -22.58
N LYS A 143 23.04 0.38 -23.39
CA LYS A 143 23.16 0.97 -24.73
C LYS A 143 22.12 2.06 -24.90
N GLU A 144 22.43 3.09 -25.71
CA GLU A 144 21.50 4.19 -26.01
C GLU A 144 20.15 3.71 -26.58
N GLY A 145 20.16 2.61 -27.34
CA GLY A 145 18.95 2.00 -27.90
C GLY A 145 18.20 1.06 -26.94
N SER A 146 18.67 0.86 -25.71
CA SER A 146 17.99 0.03 -24.71
C SER A 146 16.83 0.82 -24.09
N TYR A 147 15.64 0.25 -24.10
CA TYR A 147 14.46 0.85 -23.48
C TYR A 147 13.56 -0.21 -22.85
N ALA A 148 12.79 0.20 -21.84
CA ALA A 148 11.72 -0.59 -21.26
C ALA A 148 10.38 0.01 -21.68
N ARG A 149 9.45 -0.84 -22.14
CA ARG A 149 8.11 -0.40 -22.56
C ARG A 149 7.07 -0.89 -21.56
N LEU A 150 6.45 0.03 -20.83
CA LEU A 150 5.31 -0.26 -19.98
C LEU A 150 4.00 -0.01 -20.73
N ARG A 151 2.95 -0.78 -20.41
CA ARG A 151 1.61 -0.51 -20.92
C ARG A 151 1.03 0.67 -20.14
N GLY A 152 0.56 1.70 -20.85
CA GLY A 152 -0.12 2.83 -20.23
C GLY A 152 -1.48 2.42 -19.66
N TYR A 153 -1.93 3.14 -18.64
CA TYR A 153 -3.26 2.96 -18.05
C TYR A 153 -4.32 3.59 -18.97
N ALA A 154 -5.16 2.76 -19.57
CA ALA A 154 -6.24 3.25 -20.42
C ALA A 154 -7.29 4.01 -19.58
N GLY A 155 -7.54 5.28 -19.94
CA GLY A 155 -8.58 6.09 -19.30
C GLY A 155 -8.13 6.89 -18.07
N ALA A 156 -6.85 6.82 -17.70
CA ALA A 156 -6.29 7.69 -16.66
C ALA A 156 -6.17 9.14 -17.17
N THR A 157 -6.61 10.10 -16.37
CA THR A 157 -6.52 11.55 -16.64
C THR A 157 -5.29 12.20 -16.00
N THR A 158 -4.59 11.46 -15.14
CA THR A 158 -3.43 11.93 -14.37
C THR A 158 -2.25 10.98 -14.59
N LEU A 159 -1.05 11.54 -14.78
CA LEU A 159 0.19 10.79 -14.86
C LEU A 159 1.14 11.31 -13.76
N ASN A 160 1.36 10.50 -12.72
CA ASN A 160 2.37 10.75 -11.71
C ASN A 160 3.56 9.84 -11.98
N VAL A 161 4.76 10.41 -12.05
CA VAL A 161 5.99 9.64 -12.21
C VAL A 161 7.03 10.14 -11.21
N SER A 162 7.62 9.21 -10.47
CA SER A 162 8.77 9.43 -9.61
C SER A 162 9.85 8.42 -10.00
N LEU A 163 11.10 8.87 -10.07
CA LEU A 163 12.24 8.04 -10.44
C LEU A 163 13.53 8.55 -9.82
N GLU A 164 14.44 7.63 -9.55
CA GLU A 164 15.83 7.92 -9.22
C GLU A 164 16.71 7.42 -10.37
N PHE A 165 17.68 8.22 -10.81
CA PHE A 165 18.56 7.85 -11.90
C PHE A 165 20.01 8.27 -11.61
N ARG A 166 20.94 7.52 -12.20
CA ARG A 166 22.37 7.84 -12.21
C ARG A 166 22.90 7.62 -13.62
N THR A 167 23.58 8.61 -14.18
CA THR A 167 24.19 8.53 -15.52
C THR A 167 25.41 9.43 -15.62
N TYR A 168 26.33 9.09 -16.52
CA TYR A 168 27.42 9.97 -16.95
C TYR A 168 27.11 10.67 -18.28
N GLU A 169 25.98 10.33 -18.91
CA GLU A 169 25.55 10.91 -20.20
C GLU A 169 24.93 12.29 -20.01
N HIS A 170 25.39 13.27 -20.80
CA HIS A 170 24.89 14.64 -20.76
C HIS A 170 23.58 14.84 -21.53
N HIS A 171 23.26 13.92 -22.45
CA HIS A 171 22.06 13.95 -23.28
C HIS A 171 21.39 12.57 -23.28
N ALA A 172 20.18 12.48 -22.76
CA ALA A 172 19.46 11.20 -22.69
C ALA A 172 17.94 11.41 -22.57
N LEU A 173 17.15 10.52 -23.15
CA LEU A 173 15.71 10.47 -22.91
C LEU A 173 15.43 9.56 -21.71
N LEU A 174 14.83 10.10 -20.65
CA LEU A 174 14.51 9.33 -19.44
C LEU A 174 13.10 8.73 -19.51
N ILE A 175 12.11 9.56 -19.86
CA ILE A 175 10.71 9.14 -19.99
C ILE A 175 10.12 9.74 -21.25
N TYR A 176 9.32 8.95 -21.96
CA TYR A 176 8.47 9.42 -23.04
C TYR A 176 7.10 8.76 -22.96
N HIS A 177 6.05 9.57 -23.04
CA HIS A 177 4.69 9.08 -23.18
C HIS A 177 3.93 9.93 -24.18
N LYS A 178 3.39 9.28 -25.22
CA LYS A 178 2.49 9.89 -26.19
C LYS A 178 1.05 9.75 -25.70
N PHE A 179 0.32 10.84 -25.64
CA PHE A 179 -1.09 10.82 -25.25
C PHE A 179 -1.97 10.21 -26.34
N LYS A 180 -3.22 9.88 -25.98
CA LYS A 180 -4.24 9.49 -26.97
C LYS A 180 -4.59 10.64 -27.92
N THR A 181 -4.46 11.89 -27.46
CA THR A 181 -4.58 13.11 -28.26
C THR A 181 -3.26 13.43 -28.97
N GLU A 182 -3.24 14.48 -29.79
CA GLU A 182 -2.06 15.00 -30.53
C GLU A 182 -0.97 15.62 -29.61
N GLY A 183 -0.58 14.92 -28.53
CA GLY A 183 0.35 15.44 -27.54
C GLY A 183 1.29 14.38 -26.95
N TYR A 184 2.29 14.85 -26.22
CA TYR A 184 3.26 14.00 -25.52
C TYR A 184 3.81 14.69 -24.27
N VAL A 185 4.36 13.89 -23.38
CA VAL A 185 5.26 14.34 -22.33
C VAL A 185 6.60 13.62 -22.48
N LYS A 186 7.69 14.35 -22.32
CA LYS A 186 9.03 13.79 -22.22
C LYS A 186 9.81 14.41 -21.07
N VAL A 187 10.59 13.58 -20.39
CA VAL A 187 11.60 13.97 -19.40
C VAL A 187 12.95 13.55 -19.97
N TYR A 188 13.88 14.47 -20.08
CA TYR A 188 15.15 14.26 -20.75
C TYR A 188 16.28 15.06 -20.11
N LEU A 189 17.51 14.64 -20.36
CA LEU A 189 18.72 15.35 -20.03
C LEU A 189 19.20 16.13 -21.26
N GLU A 190 19.59 17.37 -21.03
CA GLU A 190 20.26 18.21 -22.03
C GLU A 190 21.32 19.05 -21.32
N GLU A 191 22.58 18.92 -21.74
CA GLU A 191 23.74 19.55 -21.10
C GLU A 191 23.83 19.23 -19.59
N GLY A 192 23.49 17.98 -19.21
CA GLY A 192 23.48 17.53 -17.82
C GLY A 192 22.34 18.11 -16.96
N ARG A 193 21.39 18.84 -17.55
CA ARG A 193 20.22 19.38 -16.84
C ARG A 193 18.98 18.58 -17.18
N VAL A 194 18.19 18.25 -16.16
CA VAL A 194 16.89 17.61 -16.35
C VAL A 194 15.89 18.63 -16.88
N LYS A 195 15.25 18.31 -17.99
CA LYS A 195 14.22 19.12 -18.65
C LYS A 195 12.95 18.30 -18.83
N VAL A 196 11.81 18.98 -18.75
CA VAL A 196 10.49 18.42 -18.98
C VAL A 196 9.83 19.21 -20.10
N GLU A 197 9.29 18.50 -21.08
CA GLU A 197 8.54 19.10 -22.18
C GLU A 197 7.19 18.40 -22.30
N LEU A 198 6.13 19.20 -22.26
CA LEU A 198 4.76 18.76 -22.45
C LEU A 198 4.19 19.47 -23.68
N SER A 199 3.77 18.69 -24.66
CA SER A 199 3.00 19.18 -25.80
C SER A 199 1.57 18.68 -25.66
N THR A 200 0.62 19.60 -25.55
CA THR A 200 -0.81 19.28 -25.65
C THR A 200 -1.25 19.70 -27.04
N GLY A 201 -1.80 18.76 -27.81
CA GLY A 201 -2.21 19.03 -29.19
C GLY A 201 -3.37 20.01 -29.23
N GLY A 202 -3.07 21.31 -29.37
CA GLY A 202 -4.07 22.36 -29.55
C GLY A 202 -3.59 23.78 -29.25
N GLY A 203 -2.87 24.39 -30.19
CA GLY A 203 -2.75 25.86 -30.34
C GLY A 203 -2.06 26.65 -29.21
N PRO A 204 -1.64 27.90 -29.47
CA PRO A 204 -0.94 28.73 -28.50
C PRO A 204 -1.94 29.20 -27.43
N GLY A 205 -1.98 28.55 -26.27
CA GLY A 205 -2.81 29.02 -25.15
C GLY A 205 -3.09 28.02 -24.01
N GLY A 206 -2.88 26.72 -24.20
CA GLY A 206 -3.12 25.70 -23.16
C GLY A 206 -1.92 25.48 -22.23
N GLY A 207 -1.57 26.47 -21.42
CA GLY A 207 -0.50 26.34 -20.43
C GLY A 207 -0.84 25.29 -19.37
N ALA A 208 -0.23 24.10 -19.45
CA ALA A 208 -0.18 23.20 -18.31
C ALA A 208 0.81 23.76 -17.30
N THR A 209 0.35 24.05 -16.09
CA THR A 209 1.21 24.43 -14.97
C THR A 209 2.07 23.24 -14.59
N VAL A 210 3.34 23.25 -15.02
CA VAL A 210 4.38 22.41 -14.42
C VAL A 210 4.52 22.87 -12.98
N GLY A 211 4.10 22.05 -12.03
CA GLY A 211 4.12 22.38 -10.61
C GLY A 211 5.55 22.48 -10.11
N GLY A 212 6.09 23.71 -10.09
CA GLY A 212 7.33 24.09 -9.40
C GLY A 212 8.62 23.43 -9.90
N PRO A 213 9.79 24.07 -9.74
CA PRO A 213 11.06 23.39 -9.91
C PRO A 213 11.14 22.24 -8.89
N VAL A 214 11.29 21.01 -9.38
CA VAL A 214 11.69 19.88 -8.54
C VAL A 214 13.11 20.19 -8.06
N ARG A 215 13.24 20.61 -6.80
CA ARG A 215 14.54 20.64 -6.12
C ARG A 215 14.96 19.18 -5.92
N LEU A 216 15.89 18.73 -6.76
CA LEU A 216 16.73 17.60 -6.41
C LEU A 216 17.72 18.15 -5.40
N ASP A 217 17.44 17.94 -4.11
CA ASP A 217 18.35 18.36 -3.06
C ASP A 217 19.71 17.70 -3.29
N ASN A 218 20.72 18.55 -3.36
CA ASN A 218 22.13 18.28 -3.59
C ASN A 218 22.59 16.96 -2.95
N PHE A 219 23.04 16.02 -3.79
CA PHE A 219 24.02 15.04 -3.33
C PHE A 219 25.37 15.76 -3.19
N PRO A 220 26.03 15.72 -2.03
CA PRO A 220 27.40 16.18 -1.90
C PRO A 220 28.31 15.23 -2.69
N GLU A 221 29.04 15.77 -3.67
CA GLU A 221 30.10 15.03 -4.34
C GLU A 221 31.23 14.70 -3.35
N PRO A 222 31.85 13.51 -3.43
CA PRO A 222 33.12 13.21 -2.77
C PRO A 222 34.32 13.81 -3.53
#